data_AF-A0A5J5E7U8-F1
#
_entry.id   AF-A0A5J5E7U8-F1
#
_cell.length_a   1.000
_cell.length_b   1.000
_cell.length_c   1.000
_cell.angle_alpha   90.00
_cell.angle_beta   90.00
_cell.angle_gamma   90.00
#
_symmetry.space_group_name_H-M   'P 1'
#
loop_
_entity.id
_entity.type
_entity.pdbx_description
1 polymer ?
#
loop_
_entity_poly.entity_id
_entity_poly.type
_entity_poly.pdbx_seq_one_letter_code
_entity_poly.pdbx_strand_id
1 'polypeptide(L)'
;MLPVVLVVLSMPGWAVFGLHNNAVVMSLTGVIAVPATLCALDIAYVHKKLSWQESIRAIIAAYWFAFAIGIVQWLSITLRLGSVQGYFSHLMYRSYIIAGSAWGMSGARPQFLFAEPSYIGMHLFGILLPLFWFMRVRDRIFASRLRHLIIVFAVGSVLMGSGTRIVLDSLVALIAVIVVEIHWHNRNDRHKGILQLIGASALAVVCVMANSRLDSIVHNGMEGDGSFFARIWQSLAPLCGLIRHPWALLTGYGAGNIAEATHNGADWSAAILRFIHTDPTGALSWYRSINADTVWTMSAYTNFLTEFGLIGFALFFTIAFGFIHRYHRWNKLTIVWLLLVMYLYVQFEGYAFAAIPLMIWALTRLDEFIHVDDSIE
;
A
#
# COMPACT_ATOMS: atom_id res chain seq x y z
N MET A 1 3.63 6.21 23.32
CA MET A 1 4.22 7.56 23.32
C MET A 1 4.12 8.27 21.98
N LEU A 2 4.45 7.61 20.85
CA LEU A 2 4.39 8.25 19.52
C LEU A 2 3.06 9.00 19.21
N PRO A 3 1.85 8.42 19.39
CA PRO A 3 0.60 9.15 19.09
C PRO A 3 0.44 10.44 19.88
N VAL A 4 0.88 10.47 21.14
CA VAL A 4 0.84 11.66 22.00
C VAL A 4 1.77 12.75 21.46
N VAL A 5 2.98 12.38 21.03
CA VAL A 5 3.93 13.32 20.43
C VAL A 5 3.37 13.88 19.12
N LEU A 6 2.72 13.07 18.28
CA LEU A 6 2.11 13.53 17.03
C LEU A 6 0.97 14.53 17.27
N VAL A 7 0.18 14.37 18.34
CA VAL A 7 -0.82 15.36 18.76
C VAL A 7 -0.15 16.68 19.15
N VAL A 8 0.94 16.63 19.93
CA VAL A 8 1.70 17.83 20.31
C VAL A 8 2.30 18.53 19.09
N LEU A 9 2.88 17.79 18.15
CA LEU A 9 3.39 18.33 16.88
C LEU A 9 2.28 18.95 16.03
N SER A 10 1.03 18.50 16.18
CA SER A 10 -0.11 19.04 15.45
C SER A 10 -0.63 20.36 16.00
N MET A 11 -0.35 20.71 17.27
CA MET A 11 -0.90 21.91 17.92
C MET A 11 -0.54 23.23 17.19
N PRO A 12 0.71 23.47 16.75
CA PRO A 12 1.03 24.66 15.97
C PRO A 12 0.26 24.71 14.64
N GLY A 13 0.12 23.56 13.99
CA GLY A 13 -0.68 23.38 12.78
C GLY A 13 -2.14 23.75 12.98
N TRP A 14 -2.78 23.22 14.01
CA TRP A 14 -4.17 23.53 14.35
C TRP A 14 -4.39 25.00 14.71
N ALA A 15 -3.41 25.64 15.36
CA ALA A 15 -3.50 27.05 15.71
C ALA A 15 -3.45 27.98 14.48
N VAL A 16 -2.73 27.59 13.42
CA VAL A 16 -2.53 28.42 12.22
C VAL A 16 -3.53 28.08 11.11
N PHE A 17 -3.78 26.80 10.87
CA PHE A 17 -4.56 26.32 9.73
C PHE A 17 -5.98 25.89 10.11
N GLY A 18 -6.28 25.80 11.41
CA GLY A 18 -7.59 25.39 11.90
C GLY A 18 -7.66 23.92 12.28
N LEU A 19 -8.80 23.54 12.85
CA LEU A 19 -9.06 22.21 13.38
C LEU A 19 -10.25 21.59 12.66
N HIS A 20 -9.97 20.60 11.81
CA HIS A 20 -10.98 19.87 11.05
C HIS A 20 -11.33 18.56 11.77
N ASN A 21 -12.31 18.60 12.68
CA ASN A 21 -12.64 17.53 13.61
C ASN A 21 -12.65 16.12 13.00
N ASN A 22 -13.36 15.93 11.89
CA ASN A 22 -13.49 14.62 11.26
C ASN A 22 -12.14 14.14 10.65
N ALA A 23 -11.44 15.02 9.93
CA ALA A 23 -10.12 14.73 9.36
C ALA A 23 -9.07 14.45 10.46
N VAL A 24 -9.10 15.21 11.56
CA VAL A 24 -8.25 14.99 12.74
C VAL A 24 -8.49 13.59 13.32
N VAL A 25 -9.76 13.20 13.50
CA VAL A 25 -10.11 11.87 14.01
C VAL A 25 -9.62 10.78 13.05
N MET A 26 -9.84 10.93 11.74
CA MET A 26 -9.38 9.96 10.74
C MET A 26 -7.85 9.78 10.74
N SER A 27 -7.10 10.88 10.77
CA SER A 27 -5.63 10.83 10.80
C SER A 27 -5.11 10.20 12.10
N LEU A 28 -5.57 10.68 13.26
CA LEU A 28 -5.11 10.18 14.56
C LEU A 28 -5.52 8.72 14.81
N THR A 29 -6.73 8.32 14.41
CA THR A 29 -7.14 6.91 14.48
C THR A 29 -6.28 6.03 13.59
N GLY A 30 -5.91 6.50 12.39
CA GLY A 30 -4.97 5.81 11.52
C GLY A 30 -3.60 5.59 12.17
N VAL A 31 -3.06 6.60 12.86
CA VAL A 31 -1.82 6.49 13.63
C VAL A 31 -1.97 5.53 14.81
N ILE A 32 -3.06 5.62 15.57
CA ILE A 32 -3.34 4.77 16.74
C ILE A 32 -3.58 3.31 16.33
N ALA A 33 -4.12 3.06 15.14
CA ALA A 33 -4.35 1.73 14.62
C ALA A 33 -3.05 0.91 14.49
N VAL A 34 -1.91 1.54 14.24
CA VAL A 34 -0.61 0.86 14.14
C VAL A 34 -0.21 0.18 15.46
N PRO A 35 -0.03 0.89 16.59
CA PRO A 35 0.25 0.26 17.87
C PRO A 35 -0.92 -0.60 18.37
N ALA A 36 -2.17 -0.25 18.07
CA ALA A 36 -3.32 -1.10 18.44
C ALA A 36 -3.26 -2.47 17.74
N THR A 37 -2.87 -2.51 16.47
CA THR A 37 -2.67 -3.75 15.71
C THR A 37 -1.52 -4.57 16.28
N LEU A 38 -0.39 -3.92 16.64
CA LEU A 38 0.72 -4.59 17.31
C LEU A 38 0.28 -5.24 18.64
N CYS A 39 -0.42 -4.48 19.48
CA CYS A 39 -0.97 -4.98 20.74
C CYS A 39 -1.96 -6.13 20.51
N ALA A 40 -2.81 -6.03 19.49
CA ALA A 40 -3.77 -7.09 19.17
C ALA A 40 -3.08 -8.39 18.76
N LEU A 41 -2.01 -8.33 17.95
CA LEU A 41 -1.22 -9.49 17.56
C LEU A 41 -0.49 -10.11 18.77
N ASP A 42 0.10 -9.28 19.63
CA ASP A 42 0.79 -9.73 20.85
C ASP A 42 -0.19 -10.40 21.83
N ILE A 43 -1.34 -9.77 22.09
CA ILE A 43 -2.40 -10.36 22.93
C ILE A 43 -2.88 -11.69 22.33
N ALA A 44 -3.16 -11.73 21.03
CA ALA A 44 -3.70 -12.91 20.37
C ALA A 44 -2.76 -14.12 20.47
N TYR A 45 -1.49 -13.93 20.14
CA TYR A 45 -0.59 -15.07 19.94
C TYR A 45 0.42 -15.29 21.07
N VAL A 46 0.80 -14.24 21.82
CA VAL A 46 1.72 -14.38 22.95
C VAL A 46 0.95 -14.67 24.23
N HIS A 47 -0.09 -13.89 24.52
CA HIS A 47 -0.84 -14.03 25.78
C HIS A 47 -1.97 -15.05 25.70
N LYS A 48 -2.80 -14.98 24.66
CA LYS A 48 -3.93 -15.91 24.47
C LYS A 48 -3.54 -17.20 23.75
N LYS A 49 -2.33 -17.26 23.18
CA LYS A 49 -1.79 -18.43 22.46
C LYS A 49 -2.79 -19.00 21.44
N LEU A 50 -3.47 -18.13 20.70
CA LEU A 50 -4.40 -18.56 19.66
C LEU A 50 -3.66 -19.37 18.60
N SER A 51 -4.35 -20.36 18.04
CA SER A 51 -3.77 -21.23 17.00
C SER A 51 -3.49 -20.44 15.73
N TRP A 52 -2.20 -20.28 15.40
CA TRP A 52 -1.79 -19.70 14.12
C TRP A 52 -2.31 -20.49 12.93
N GLN A 53 -2.46 -21.81 13.06
CA GLN A 53 -2.97 -22.66 11.97
C GLN A 53 -4.41 -22.29 11.63
N GLU A 54 -5.23 -22.03 12.64
CA GLU A 54 -6.62 -21.59 12.46
C GLU A 54 -6.68 -20.19 11.86
N SER A 55 -5.85 -19.27 12.35
CA SER A 55 -5.77 -17.91 11.81
C SER A 55 -5.33 -17.89 10.34
N ILE A 56 -4.29 -18.63 9.98
CA ILE A 56 -3.82 -18.74 8.60
C ILE A 56 -4.84 -19.47 7.72
N ARG A 57 -5.52 -20.49 8.23
CA ARG A 57 -6.61 -21.17 7.51
C ARG A 57 -7.77 -20.21 7.22
N ALA A 58 -8.16 -19.40 8.21
CA ALA A 58 -9.19 -18.37 8.04
C ALA A 58 -8.78 -17.31 7.01
N ILE A 59 -7.52 -16.84 7.05
CA ILE A 59 -6.97 -15.91 6.05
C ILE A 59 -7.02 -16.54 4.66
N ILE A 60 -6.50 -17.76 4.48
CA ILE A 60 -6.52 -18.45 3.19
C ILE A 60 -7.97 -18.58 2.66
N ALA A 61 -8.90 -18.99 3.51
CA ALA A 61 -10.32 -19.12 3.13
C ALA A 61 -10.94 -17.77 2.72
N ALA A 62 -10.71 -16.72 3.50
CA ALA A 62 -11.22 -15.38 3.21
C ALA A 62 -10.70 -14.84 1.87
N TYR A 63 -9.42 -15.06 1.58
CA TYR A 63 -8.84 -14.62 0.31
C TYR A 63 -9.28 -15.47 -0.89
N TRP A 64 -9.47 -16.78 -0.73
CA TRP A 64 -10.10 -17.58 -1.79
C TRP A 64 -11.53 -17.14 -2.07
N PHE A 65 -12.29 -16.82 -1.02
CA PHE A 65 -13.64 -16.28 -1.17
C PHE A 65 -13.63 -14.92 -1.90
N ALA A 66 -12.76 -14.00 -1.49
CA ALA A 66 -12.54 -12.74 -2.19
C ALA A 66 -12.18 -12.94 -3.67
N PHE A 67 -11.31 -13.93 -3.96
CA PHE A 67 -10.95 -14.30 -5.32
C PHE A 67 -12.17 -14.76 -6.13
N ALA A 68 -12.96 -15.69 -5.58
CA ALA A 68 -14.17 -16.20 -6.21
C ALA A 68 -15.18 -15.08 -6.50
N ILE A 69 -15.36 -14.14 -5.57
CA ILE A 69 -16.22 -12.98 -5.81
C ILE A 69 -15.69 -12.13 -6.97
N GLY A 70 -14.38 -11.91 -7.07
CA GLY A 70 -13.83 -11.19 -8.22
C GLY A 70 -14.05 -11.90 -9.56
N ILE A 71 -14.03 -13.23 -9.60
CA ILE A 71 -14.44 -13.99 -10.79
C ILE A 71 -15.91 -13.73 -11.12
N VAL A 72 -16.80 -13.75 -10.13
CA VAL A 72 -18.23 -13.45 -10.33
C VAL A 72 -18.42 -12.02 -10.86
N GLN A 73 -17.69 -11.05 -10.29
CA GLN A 73 -17.71 -9.67 -10.74
C GLN A 73 -17.22 -9.56 -12.20
N TRP A 74 -16.10 -10.21 -12.53
CA TRP A 74 -15.57 -10.23 -13.89
C TRP A 74 -16.56 -10.86 -14.89
N LEU A 75 -17.15 -12.01 -14.56
CA LEU A 75 -18.20 -12.64 -15.37
C LEU A 75 -19.40 -11.71 -15.54
N SER A 76 -19.81 -11.00 -14.48
CA SER A 76 -20.92 -10.05 -14.58
C SER A 76 -20.61 -8.89 -15.52
N ILE A 77 -19.36 -8.43 -15.58
CA ILE A 77 -18.90 -7.38 -16.50
C ILE A 77 -18.90 -7.92 -17.93
N THR A 78 -18.22 -9.06 -18.16
CA THR A 78 -18.06 -9.66 -19.49
C THR A 78 -19.39 -10.09 -20.10
N LEU A 79 -20.30 -10.66 -19.29
CA LEU A 79 -21.62 -11.12 -19.72
C LEU A 79 -22.71 -10.04 -19.58
N ARG A 80 -22.35 -8.82 -19.12
CA ARG A 80 -23.27 -7.69 -18.90
C ARG A 80 -24.49 -8.03 -18.03
N LEU A 81 -24.27 -8.77 -16.94
CA LEU A 81 -25.32 -9.17 -16.00
C LEU A 81 -25.68 -8.00 -15.07
N GLY A 82 -26.62 -7.15 -15.50
CA GLY A 82 -27.00 -5.91 -14.80
C GLY A 82 -27.46 -6.11 -13.36
N SER A 83 -28.14 -7.21 -13.04
CA SER A 83 -28.57 -7.51 -11.66
C SER A 83 -27.40 -7.75 -10.71
N VAL A 84 -26.38 -8.47 -11.16
CA VAL A 84 -25.17 -8.77 -10.39
C VAL A 84 -24.30 -7.52 -10.26
N GLN A 85 -24.15 -6.76 -11.36
CA GLN A 85 -23.45 -5.47 -11.33
C GLN A 85 -24.13 -4.49 -10.36
N GLY A 86 -25.46 -4.41 -10.39
CA GLY A 86 -26.26 -3.59 -9.48
C GLY A 86 -26.11 -4.02 -8.02
N TYR A 87 -26.14 -5.33 -7.71
CA TYR A 87 -25.89 -5.80 -6.35
C TYR A 87 -24.52 -5.34 -5.83
N PHE A 88 -23.45 -5.58 -6.60
CA PHE A 88 -22.11 -5.19 -6.17
C PHE A 88 -21.89 -3.68 -6.14
N SER A 89 -22.58 -2.91 -6.99
CA SER A 89 -22.47 -1.45 -6.97
C SER A 89 -23.00 -0.84 -5.67
N HIS A 90 -23.98 -1.49 -5.04
CA HIS A 90 -24.53 -1.06 -3.74
C HIS A 90 -23.74 -1.64 -2.56
N LEU A 91 -23.15 -2.82 -2.73
CA LEU A 91 -22.35 -3.45 -1.68
C LEU A 91 -20.99 -2.75 -1.48
N MET A 92 -20.37 -2.25 -2.56
CA MET A 92 -19.03 -1.66 -2.51
C MET A 92 -19.08 -0.18 -2.12
N TYR A 93 -18.20 0.23 -1.21
CA TYR A 93 -18.03 1.64 -0.82
C TYR A 93 -17.65 2.55 -2.00
N ARG A 94 -16.74 2.08 -2.86
CA ARG A 94 -16.42 2.68 -4.16
C ARG A 94 -16.62 1.62 -5.24
N SER A 95 -17.56 1.83 -6.16
CA SER A 95 -17.90 0.85 -7.18
C SER A 95 -17.15 1.09 -8.49
N TYR A 96 -16.39 0.09 -8.94
CA TYR A 96 -15.68 0.06 -10.22
C TYR A 96 -16.30 -0.92 -11.21
N ILE A 97 -17.39 -1.60 -10.84
CA ILE A 97 -18.00 -2.67 -11.64
C ILE A 97 -18.86 -2.15 -12.80
N ILE A 98 -19.21 -0.86 -12.80
CA ILE A 98 -20.00 -0.21 -13.85
C ILE A 98 -19.11 0.79 -14.59
N ALA A 99 -19.00 0.65 -15.91
CA ALA A 99 -18.27 1.58 -16.76
C ALA A 99 -18.96 2.95 -16.79
N GLY A 100 -18.18 4.04 -16.78
CA GLY A 100 -18.72 5.41 -16.74
C GLY A 100 -19.22 5.87 -15.37
N SER A 101 -19.14 5.03 -14.33
CA SER A 101 -19.32 5.49 -12.95
C SER A 101 -18.15 6.41 -12.53
N ALA A 102 -18.36 7.21 -11.48
CA ALA A 102 -17.35 8.16 -10.95
C ALA A 102 -15.97 7.52 -10.73
N TRP A 103 -15.94 6.23 -10.39
CA TRP A 103 -14.72 5.47 -10.12
C TRP A 103 -14.37 4.47 -11.25
N GLY A 104 -15.35 3.96 -11.99
CA GLY A 104 -15.15 3.06 -13.12
C GLY A 104 -14.63 3.74 -14.40
N MET A 105 -14.63 5.08 -14.47
CA MET A 105 -14.08 5.91 -15.55
C MET A 105 -14.15 5.24 -16.94
N SER A 106 -13.02 4.74 -17.43
CA SER A 106 -12.79 4.20 -18.77
C SER A 106 -13.07 2.71 -18.95
N GLY A 107 -13.48 1.98 -17.90
CA GLY A 107 -13.84 0.57 -18.03
C GLY A 107 -14.18 -0.10 -16.70
N ALA A 108 -15.20 -0.95 -16.72
CA ALA A 108 -15.60 -1.75 -15.57
C ALA A 108 -14.50 -2.76 -15.19
N ARG A 109 -14.22 -2.88 -13.88
CA ARG A 109 -13.17 -3.75 -13.35
C ARG A 109 -13.65 -4.52 -12.11
N PRO A 110 -13.22 -5.78 -11.94
CA PRO A 110 -13.48 -6.52 -10.71
C PRO A 110 -12.65 -5.98 -9.54
N GLN A 111 -13.23 -6.00 -8.34
CA GLN A 111 -12.66 -5.48 -7.09
C GLN A 111 -12.35 -6.56 -6.06
N PHE A 112 -12.85 -7.79 -6.20
CA PHE A 112 -12.54 -8.91 -5.30
C PHE A 112 -12.88 -8.62 -3.82
N LEU A 113 -13.95 -7.85 -3.57
CA LEU A 113 -14.35 -7.31 -2.26
C LEU A 113 -13.40 -6.28 -1.62
N PHE A 114 -12.34 -5.86 -2.31
CA PHE A 114 -11.53 -4.75 -1.85
C PHE A 114 -12.22 -3.42 -2.13
N ALA A 115 -11.93 -2.42 -1.30
CA ALA A 115 -12.45 -1.06 -1.46
C ALA A 115 -12.12 -0.49 -2.86
N GLU A 116 -10.97 -0.85 -3.42
CA GLU A 116 -10.54 -0.48 -4.76
C GLU A 116 -9.73 -1.60 -5.43
N PRO A 117 -9.73 -1.70 -6.77
CA PRO A 117 -8.84 -2.65 -7.47
C PRO A 117 -7.36 -2.38 -7.19
N SER A 118 -7.00 -1.15 -6.84
CA SER A 118 -5.64 -0.75 -6.50
C SER A 118 -5.15 -1.40 -5.18
N TYR A 119 -6.04 -1.93 -4.34
CA TYR A 119 -5.66 -2.52 -3.04
C TYR A 119 -5.30 -4.00 -3.15
N ILE A 120 -5.57 -4.65 -4.29
CA ILE A 120 -5.26 -6.07 -4.50
C ILE A 120 -3.77 -6.36 -4.24
N GLY A 121 -2.88 -5.55 -4.82
CA GLY A 121 -1.43 -5.70 -4.63
C GLY A 121 -0.98 -5.44 -3.20
N MET A 122 -1.59 -4.46 -2.50
CA MET A 122 -1.33 -4.21 -1.08
C MET A 122 -1.62 -5.44 -0.23
N HIS A 123 -2.75 -6.09 -0.47
CA HIS A 123 -3.15 -7.27 0.29
C HIS A 123 -2.32 -8.51 -0.06
N LEU A 124 -2.01 -8.72 -1.35
CA LEU A 124 -1.19 -9.86 -1.78
C LEU A 124 0.25 -9.75 -1.27
N PHE A 125 0.87 -8.58 -1.39
CA PHE A 125 2.30 -8.43 -1.15
C PHE A 125 2.63 -7.78 0.20
N GLY A 126 1.69 -7.02 0.78
CA GLY A 126 1.85 -6.45 2.11
C GLY A 126 1.40 -7.37 3.25
N ILE A 127 0.50 -8.34 2.97
CA ILE A 127 -0.01 -9.29 3.97
C ILE A 127 0.36 -10.73 3.60
N LEU A 128 -0.12 -11.25 2.46
CA LEU A 128 0.03 -12.68 2.16
C LEU A 128 1.47 -13.09 1.89
N LEU A 129 2.25 -12.31 1.14
CA LEU A 129 3.65 -12.63 0.85
C LEU A 129 4.52 -12.68 2.12
N PRO A 130 4.41 -11.74 3.05
CA PRO A 130 5.07 -11.87 4.34
C PRO A 130 4.62 -13.07 5.15
N LEU A 131 3.32 -13.37 5.18
CA LEU A 131 2.82 -14.58 5.84
C LEU A 131 3.37 -15.85 5.18
N PHE A 132 3.59 -15.85 3.86
CA PHE A 132 4.27 -16.94 3.17
C PHE A 132 5.71 -17.09 3.65
N TRP A 133 6.48 -16.01 3.71
CA TRP A 133 7.87 -16.05 4.21
C TRP A 133 7.93 -16.55 5.65
N PHE A 134 6.99 -16.12 6.49
CA PHE A 134 6.87 -16.54 7.89
C PHE A 134 6.50 -18.03 8.01
N MET A 135 5.45 -18.48 7.29
CA MET A 135 5.03 -19.87 7.29
C MET A 135 6.07 -20.81 6.68
N ARG A 136 6.94 -20.34 5.79
CA ARG A 136 7.96 -21.20 5.18
C ARG A 136 8.93 -21.79 6.20
N VAL A 137 9.24 -21.04 7.26
CA VAL A 137 10.13 -21.49 8.34
C VAL A 137 9.41 -22.52 9.22
N ARG A 138 8.10 -22.34 9.42
CA ARG A 138 7.32 -23.11 10.40
C ARG A 138 6.56 -24.30 9.82
N ASP A 139 5.77 -24.08 8.77
CA ASP A 139 4.86 -25.06 8.17
C ASP A 139 4.89 -24.97 6.64
N ARG A 140 5.53 -25.97 6.02
CA ARG A 140 5.68 -26.06 4.57
C ARG A 140 4.36 -26.24 3.83
N ILE A 141 3.34 -26.83 4.46
CA ILE A 141 2.02 -27.04 3.85
C ILE A 141 1.30 -25.70 3.73
N PHE A 142 1.23 -24.93 4.81
CA PHE A 142 0.60 -23.60 4.76
C PHE A 142 1.38 -22.63 3.88
N ALA A 143 2.71 -22.67 3.91
CA ALA A 143 3.53 -21.88 2.98
C ALA A 143 3.21 -22.23 1.52
N SER A 144 3.10 -23.52 1.18
CA SER A 144 2.69 -23.95 -0.16
C SER A 144 1.31 -23.42 -0.53
N ARG A 145 0.32 -23.53 0.37
CA ARG A 145 -1.05 -23.02 0.13
C ARG A 145 -1.08 -21.50 -0.10
N LEU A 146 -0.36 -20.74 0.73
CA LEU A 146 -0.22 -19.29 0.56
C LEU A 146 0.42 -18.93 -0.77
N ARG A 147 1.48 -19.64 -1.17
CA ARG A 147 2.14 -19.45 -2.46
C ARG A 147 1.17 -19.66 -3.62
N HIS A 148 0.43 -20.77 -3.62
CA HIS A 148 -0.56 -21.03 -4.69
C HIS A 148 -1.65 -19.97 -4.72
N LEU A 149 -2.16 -19.56 -3.56
CA LEU A 149 -3.14 -18.48 -3.46
C LEU A 149 -2.59 -17.17 -4.04
N ILE A 150 -1.39 -16.73 -3.65
CA ILE A 150 -0.78 -15.49 -4.15
C ILE A 150 -0.63 -15.55 -5.68
N ILE A 151 -0.12 -16.67 -6.23
CA ILE A 151 0.08 -16.83 -7.67
C ILE A 151 -1.26 -16.80 -8.41
N VAL A 152 -2.24 -17.60 -7.98
CA VAL A 152 -3.55 -17.69 -8.64
C VAL A 152 -4.27 -16.35 -8.56
N PHE A 153 -4.22 -15.68 -7.41
CA PHE A 153 -4.86 -14.39 -7.22
C PHE A 153 -4.20 -13.32 -8.08
N ALA A 154 -2.86 -13.23 -8.09
CA ALA A 154 -2.13 -12.26 -8.90
C ALA A 154 -2.37 -12.49 -10.40
N VAL A 155 -2.16 -13.71 -10.90
CA VAL A 155 -2.37 -14.05 -12.31
C VAL A 155 -3.83 -13.84 -12.70
N GLY A 156 -4.78 -14.32 -11.91
CA GLY A 156 -6.20 -14.12 -12.16
C GLY A 156 -6.59 -12.65 -12.21
N SER A 157 -6.08 -11.84 -11.28
CA SER A 157 -6.33 -10.39 -11.24
C SER A 157 -5.79 -9.67 -12.47
N VAL A 158 -4.63 -10.10 -12.98
CA VAL A 158 -4.04 -9.57 -14.23
C VAL A 158 -4.86 -9.99 -15.44
N LEU A 159 -5.21 -11.27 -15.57
CA LEU A 159 -6.02 -11.79 -16.67
C LEU A 159 -7.42 -11.18 -16.73
N MET A 160 -8.01 -10.91 -15.57
CA MET A 160 -9.33 -10.26 -15.47
C MET A 160 -9.28 -8.73 -15.66
N GLY A 161 -8.10 -8.15 -15.90
CA GLY A 161 -7.96 -6.71 -16.15
C GLY A 161 -8.33 -5.82 -14.95
N SER A 162 -8.14 -6.32 -13.73
CA SER A 162 -8.53 -5.62 -12.49
C SER A 162 -7.83 -4.26 -12.32
N GLY A 163 -6.60 -4.15 -12.83
CA GLY A 163 -5.87 -2.90 -12.87
C GLY A 163 -4.45 -3.09 -13.36
N THR A 164 -3.81 -1.99 -13.73
CA THR A 164 -2.40 -1.98 -14.12
C THR A 164 -1.46 -2.02 -12.92
N ARG A 165 -1.94 -1.53 -11.76
CA ARG A 165 -1.19 -1.56 -10.51
C ARG A 165 -0.85 -2.98 -10.08
N ILE A 166 -1.79 -3.93 -10.20
CA ILE A 166 -1.50 -5.32 -9.84
C ILE A 166 -0.39 -5.91 -10.71
N VAL A 167 -0.23 -5.49 -11.97
CA VAL A 167 0.89 -5.90 -12.83
C VAL A 167 2.21 -5.39 -12.25
N LEU A 168 2.30 -4.08 -11.96
CA LEU A 168 3.50 -3.47 -11.37
C LEU A 168 3.84 -4.06 -10.01
N ASP A 169 2.86 -4.18 -9.12
CA ASP A 169 3.03 -4.73 -7.78
C ASP A 169 3.51 -6.19 -7.86
N SER A 170 2.99 -6.98 -8.81
CA SER A 170 3.42 -8.37 -9.04
C SER A 170 4.85 -8.47 -9.55
N LEU A 171 5.29 -7.54 -10.42
CA LEU A 171 6.67 -7.49 -10.91
C LEU A 171 7.65 -7.13 -9.80
N VAL A 172 7.31 -6.12 -8.98
CA VAL A 172 8.13 -5.73 -7.83
C VAL A 172 8.20 -6.85 -6.80
N ALA A 173 7.09 -7.51 -6.52
CA ALA A 173 7.06 -8.67 -5.63
C ALA A 173 7.87 -9.85 -6.18
N LEU A 174 7.81 -10.11 -7.50
CA LEU A 174 8.61 -11.14 -8.15
C LEU A 174 10.11 -10.87 -7.98
N ILE A 175 10.56 -9.63 -8.22
CA ILE A 175 11.95 -9.22 -8.00
C ILE A 175 12.33 -9.40 -6.53
N ALA A 176 11.47 -8.97 -5.60
CA ALA A 176 11.70 -9.14 -4.16
C ALA A 176 11.87 -10.62 -3.79
N VAL A 177 11.00 -11.50 -4.28
CA VAL A 177 11.10 -12.95 -4.07
C VAL A 177 12.40 -13.51 -4.66
N ILE A 178 12.76 -13.18 -5.91
CA ILE A 178 14.02 -13.63 -6.53
C ILE A 178 15.22 -13.23 -5.67
N VAL A 179 15.26 -11.97 -5.21
CA VAL A 179 16.36 -11.48 -4.35
C VAL A 179 16.43 -12.27 -3.05
N VAL A 180 15.29 -12.52 -2.39
CA VAL A 180 15.21 -13.26 -1.11
C VAL A 180 15.54 -14.73 -1.25
N GLU A 181 15.12 -15.40 -2.32
CA GLU A 181 15.30 -16.85 -2.50
C GLU A 181 16.73 -17.23 -2.85
N ILE A 182 17.48 -16.32 -3.49
CA ILE A 182 18.75 -16.68 -4.13
C ILE A 182 19.94 -16.48 -3.20
N HIS A 183 20.77 -17.52 -3.10
CA HIS A 183 22.04 -17.46 -2.37
C HIS A 183 23.12 -16.79 -3.22
N TRP A 184 23.13 -15.46 -3.24
CA TRP A 184 24.01 -14.63 -4.09
C TRP A 184 25.52 -14.86 -3.91
N HIS A 185 25.94 -15.41 -2.77
CA HIS A 185 27.33 -15.77 -2.51
C HIS A 185 27.78 -17.00 -3.33
N ASN A 186 26.87 -17.90 -3.68
CA ASN A 186 27.16 -19.07 -4.51
C ASN A 186 27.15 -18.69 -5.99
N ARG A 187 28.23 -19.00 -6.72
CA ARG A 187 28.37 -18.66 -8.14
C ARG A 187 27.24 -19.26 -9.00
N ASN A 188 26.86 -20.51 -8.76
CA ASN A 188 25.85 -21.19 -9.57
C ASN A 188 24.45 -20.61 -9.33
N ASP A 189 24.11 -20.31 -8.07
CA ASP A 189 22.82 -19.71 -7.74
C ASP A 189 22.74 -18.26 -8.20
N ARG A 190 23.87 -17.53 -8.16
CA ARG A 190 23.96 -16.18 -8.71
C ARG A 190 23.66 -16.14 -10.20
N HIS A 191 24.18 -17.08 -11.00
CA HIS A 191 23.86 -17.16 -12.43
C HIS A 191 22.36 -17.38 -12.66
N LYS A 192 21.75 -18.32 -11.91
CA LYS A 192 20.30 -18.54 -11.96
C LYS A 192 19.53 -17.27 -11.59
N GLY A 193 19.99 -16.52 -10.59
CA GLY A 193 19.34 -15.28 -10.16
C GLY A 193 19.43 -14.15 -11.15
N ILE A 194 20.60 -13.95 -11.76
CA ILE A 194 20.75 -12.98 -12.83
C ILE A 194 19.82 -13.35 -14.00
N LEU A 195 19.74 -14.62 -14.37
CA LEU A 195 18.84 -15.08 -15.43
C LEU A 195 17.36 -14.85 -15.08
N GLN A 196 16.95 -15.13 -13.84
CA GLN A 196 15.58 -14.87 -13.38
C GLN A 196 15.27 -13.37 -13.35
N LEU A 197 16.21 -12.51 -12.95
CA LEU A 197 16.02 -11.05 -12.99
C LEU A 197 15.92 -10.54 -14.44
N ILE A 198 16.75 -11.05 -15.35
CA ILE A 198 16.64 -10.73 -16.78
C ILE A 198 15.28 -11.18 -17.32
N GLY A 199 14.84 -12.38 -16.96
CA GLY A 199 13.51 -12.90 -17.33
C GLY A 199 12.37 -12.05 -16.78
N ALA A 200 12.45 -11.61 -15.52
CA ALA A 200 11.48 -10.72 -14.89
C ALA A 200 11.45 -9.33 -15.57
N SER A 201 12.62 -8.78 -15.93
CA SER A 201 12.72 -7.53 -16.69
C SER A 201 12.16 -7.67 -18.11
N ALA A 202 12.45 -8.76 -18.81
CA ALA A 202 11.87 -9.03 -20.12
C ALA A 202 10.34 -9.18 -20.04
N LEU A 203 9.84 -9.90 -19.02
CA LEU A 203 8.40 -10.00 -18.75
C LEU A 203 7.80 -8.63 -18.46
N ALA A 204 8.47 -7.79 -17.66
CA ALA A 204 8.04 -6.43 -17.39
C ALA A 204 7.89 -5.64 -18.70
N VAL A 205 8.91 -5.67 -19.57
CA VAL A 205 8.85 -5.02 -20.89
C VAL A 205 7.66 -5.54 -21.70
N VAL A 206 7.46 -6.85 -21.79
CA VAL A 206 6.32 -7.45 -22.53
C VAL A 206 4.97 -7.03 -21.95
N CYS A 207 4.80 -7.10 -20.62
CA CYS A 207 3.57 -6.70 -19.95
C CYS A 207 3.27 -5.21 -20.15
N VAL A 208 4.31 -4.38 -20.18
CA VAL A 208 4.20 -2.93 -20.36
C VAL A 208 3.89 -2.64 -21.84
N MET A 209 4.50 -3.36 -22.79
CA MET A 209 4.21 -3.30 -24.24
C MET A 209 2.83 -3.82 -24.63
N ALA A 210 2.33 -4.86 -23.98
CA ALA A 210 1.00 -5.41 -24.25
C ALA A 210 -0.13 -4.55 -23.66
N ASN A 211 0.19 -3.49 -22.90
CA ASN A 211 -0.79 -2.63 -22.26
C ASN A 211 -0.97 -1.34 -23.06
N SER A 212 -2.22 -0.97 -23.34
CA SER A 212 -2.58 0.28 -24.05
C SER A 212 -2.07 1.57 -23.36
N ARG A 213 -1.59 1.44 -22.11
CA ARG A 213 -0.93 2.52 -21.36
C ARG A 213 0.43 2.95 -21.90
N LEU A 214 1.26 2.05 -22.44
CA LEU A 214 2.51 2.51 -23.04
C LEU A 214 2.25 3.27 -24.32
N ASP A 215 1.28 2.83 -25.12
CA ASP A 215 0.88 3.55 -26.33
C ASP A 215 0.44 4.97 -25.97
N SER A 216 -0.38 5.13 -24.92
CA SER A 216 -0.77 6.47 -24.45
C SER A 216 0.38 7.27 -23.82
N ILE A 217 1.32 6.64 -23.09
CA ILE A 217 2.50 7.33 -22.51
C ILE A 217 3.50 7.73 -23.60
N VAL A 218 3.67 6.91 -24.64
CA VAL A 218 4.55 7.20 -25.77
C VAL A 218 4.03 8.39 -26.58
N HIS A 219 2.70 8.51 -26.72
CA HIS A 219 2.08 9.61 -27.46
C HIS A 219 1.83 10.87 -26.61
N ASN A 220 1.54 10.73 -25.31
CA ASN A 220 1.12 11.84 -24.43
C ASN A 220 2.02 12.04 -23.20
N GLY A 221 3.19 11.41 -23.13
CA GLY A 221 4.12 11.52 -21.98
C GLY A 221 3.49 11.03 -20.66
N MET A 222 3.80 11.70 -19.55
CA MET A 222 3.24 11.35 -18.23
C MET A 222 1.71 11.51 -18.15
N GLU A 223 1.12 12.35 -19.01
CA GLU A 223 -0.33 12.56 -19.08
C GLU A 223 -1.08 11.37 -19.69
N GLY A 224 -0.35 10.52 -20.43
CA GLY A 224 -0.89 9.29 -21.01
C GLY A 224 -1.40 8.29 -19.97
N ASP A 225 -0.97 8.39 -18.71
CA ASP A 225 -1.51 7.61 -17.59
C ASP A 225 -2.06 8.52 -16.51
N GLY A 226 -3.35 8.86 -16.63
CA GLY A 226 -4.04 9.71 -15.65
C GLY A 226 -3.95 9.22 -14.20
N SER A 227 -3.76 7.91 -13.95
CA SER A 227 -3.59 7.40 -12.59
C SER A 227 -2.16 7.58 -12.06
N PHE A 228 -1.14 7.44 -12.91
CA PHE A 228 0.24 7.73 -12.55
C PHE A 228 0.43 9.23 -12.35
N PHE A 229 -0.08 10.04 -13.28
CA PHE A 229 -0.03 11.49 -13.19
C PHE A 229 -0.75 12.00 -11.93
N ALA A 230 -1.94 11.45 -11.63
CA ALA A 230 -2.67 11.76 -10.39
C ALA A 230 -1.82 11.58 -9.14
N ARG A 231 -1.05 10.50 -9.02
CA ARG A 231 -0.19 10.27 -7.85
C ARG A 231 0.89 11.34 -7.68
N ILE A 232 1.47 11.78 -8.79
CA ILE A 232 2.51 12.81 -8.79
C ILE A 232 1.92 14.10 -8.26
N TRP A 233 0.85 14.61 -8.89
CA TRP A 233 0.33 15.91 -8.51
C TRP A 233 -0.37 15.89 -7.13
N GLN A 234 -1.04 14.79 -6.75
CA GLN A 234 -1.61 14.63 -5.40
C GLN A 234 -0.55 14.65 -4.30
N SER A 235 0.68 14.23 -4.60
CA SER A 235 1.79 14.34 -3.64
C SER A 235 2.49 15.70 -3.71
N LEU A 236 2.59 16.28 -4.90
CA LEU A 236 3.38 17.47 -5.16
C LEU A 236 2.84 18.71 -4.43
N ALA A 237 1.52 18.94 -4.46
CA ALA A 237 0.94 20.12 -3.81
C ALA A 237 1.09 20.12 -2.27
N PRO A 238 0.76 19.05 -1.52
CA PRO A 238 1.05 18.98 -0.09
C PRO A 238 2.53 19.21 0.25
N LEU A 239 3.45 18.66 -0.54
CA LEU A 239 4.89 18.86 -0.36
C LEU A 239 5.32 20.30 -0.64
N CYS A 240 4.76 20.93 -1.68
CA CYS A 240 4.98 22.36 -1.96
C CYS A 240 4.44 23.23 -0.82
N GLY A 241 3.32 22.86 -0.21
CA GLY A 241 2.79 23.52 0.99
C GLY A 241 3.79 23.51 2.14
N LEU A 242 4.40 22.35 2.44
CA LEU A 242 5.44 22.24 3.46
C LEU A 242 6.63 23.17 3.19
N ILE A 243 7.07 23.27 1.93
CA ILE A 243 8.19 24.15 1.57
C ILE A 243 7.79 25.64 1.72
N ARG A 244 6.53 25.98 1.41
CA ARG A 244 6.00 27.34 1.53
C ARG A 244 5.96 27.83 2.98
N HIS A 245 5.80 26.91 3.94
CA HIS A 245 5.82 27.19 5.38
C HIS A 245 6.95 26.41 6.07
N PRO A 246 8.20 26.92 6.09
CA PRO A 246 9.36 26.17 6.58
C PRO A 246 9.26 25.65 8.01
N TRP A 247 8.48 26.30 8.88
CA TRP A 247 8.23 25.77 10.22
C TRP A 247 7.35 24.51 10.18
N ALA A 248 6.37 24.46 9.26
CA ALA A 248 5.52 23.30 9.04
C ALA A 248 6.31 22.13 8.42
N LEU A 249 7.45 22.37 7.77
CA LEU A 249 8.36 21.29 7.40
C LEU A 249 8.86 20.50 8.63
N LEU A 250 9.02 21.16 9.79
CA LEU A 250 9.49 20.52 11.01
C LEU A 250 8.37 19.78 11.75
N THR A 251 7.23 20.45 11.96
CA THR A 251 6.13 19.95 12.82
C THR A 251 4.91 19.44 12.05
N GLY A 252 4.83 19.72 10.75
CA GLY A 252 3.67 19.45 9.91
C GLY A 252 2.62 20.56 9.95
N TYR A 253 1.61 20.40 9.10
CA TYR A 253 0.38 21.21 9.09
C TYR A 253 -0.60 20.84 10.21
N GLY A 254 -0.33 19.75 10.93
CA GLY A 254 -1.20 19.15 11.92
C GLY A 254 -2.09 18.06 11.32
N ALA A 255 -2.44 17.08 12.16
CA ALA A 255 -3.36 16.02 11.77
C ALA A 255 -4.68 16.60 11.23
N GLY A 256 -5.14 16.10 10.09
CA GLY A 256 -6.35 16.54 9.42
C GLY A 256 -6.18 17.73 8.46
N ASN A 257 -4.98 18.31 8.33
CA ASN A 257 -4.76 19.57 7.60
C ASN A 257 -4.06 19.40 6.23
N ILE A 258 -4.22 18.23 5.60
CA ILE A 258 -3.62 17.94 4.29
C ILE A 258 -4.24 18.82 3.20
N ALA A 259 -5.53 19.16 3.31
CA ALA A 259 -6.22 20.01 2.35
C ALA A 259 -5.62 21.42 2.32
N GLU A 260 -5.31 21.97 3.49
CA GLU A 260 -4.70 23.30 3.67
C GLU A 260 -3.29 23.31 3.10
N ALA A 261 -2.51 22.26 3.34
CA ALA A 261 -1.20 22.10 2.71
C ALA A 261 -1.30 22.05 1.19
N THR A 262 -2.31 21.34 0.68
CA THR A 262 -2.56 21.21 -0.76
C THR A 262 -2.93 22.55 -1.39
N HIS A 263 -3.84 23.29 -0.77
CA HIS A 263 -4.22 24.64 -1.23
C HIS A 263 -3.03 25.60 -1.23
N ASN A 264 -2.24 25.63 -0.15
CA ASN A 264 -1.09 26.53 -0.04
C ASN A 264 0.03 26.19 -1.04
N GLY A 265 0.16 24.91 -1.41
CA GLY A 265 1.15 24.44 -2.37
C GLY A 265 0.67 24.40 -3.83
N ALA A 266 -0.61 24.66 -4.10
CA ALA A 266 -1.23 24.46 -5.41
C ALA A 266 -0.56 25.26 -6.53
N ASP A 267 -0.28 26.55 -6.30
CA ASP A 267 0.32 27.43 -7.31
C ASP A 267 1.75 27.02 -7.65
N TRP A 268 2.55 26.65 -6.64
CA TRP A 268 3.91 26.15 -6.83
C TRP A 268 3.92 24.79 -7.51
N SER A 269 3.02 23.90 -7.12
CA SER A 269 2.84 22.62 -7.80
C SER A 269 2.50 22.83 -9.28
N ALA A 270 1.57 23.74 -9.59
CA ALA A 270 1.23 24.06 -10.97
C ALA A 270 2.39 24.69 -11.75
N ALA A 271 3.21 25.52 -11.11
CA ALA A 271 4.42 26.07 -11.71
C ALA A 271 5.46 24.97 -12.03
N ILE A 272 5.66 24.01 -11.12
CA ILE A 272 6.54 22.85 -11.34
C ILE A 272 6.01 21.98 -12.49
N LEU A 273 4.71 21.71 -12.52
CA LEU A 273 4.08 20.96 -13.61
C LEU A 273 4.29 21.63 -14.98
N ARG A 274 4.10 22.96 -15.06
CA ARG A 274 4.40 23.73 -16.28
C ARG A 274 5.88 23.69 -16.65
N PHE A 275 6.76 23.74 -15.66
CA PHE A 275 8.21 23.67 -15.85
C PHE A 275 8.64 22.33 -16.47
N ILE A 276 8.01 21.23 -16.06
CA ILE A 276 8.23 19.90 -16.65
C ILE A 276 7.35 19.62 -17.89
N HIS A 277 6.80 20.68 -18.51
CA HIS A 277 5.99 20.63 -19.73
C HIS A 277 4.75 19.73 -19.62
N THR A 278 4.08 19.75 -18.47
CA THR A 278 2.83 19.03 -18.23
C THR A 278 1.68 19.99 -17.95
N ASP A 279 0.50 19.74 -18.50
CA ASP A 279 -0.70 20.57 -18.28
C ASP A 279 -1.21 20.43 -16.83
N PRO A 280 -1.17 21.50 -16.02
CA PRO A 280 -1.64 21.45 -14.65
C PRO A 280 -3.16 21.59 -14.52
N THR A 281 -3.92 21.77 -15.61
CA THR A 281 -5.35 22.13 -15.55
C THR A 281 -6.18 21.12 -14.75
N GLY A 282 -5.97 19.82 -14.97
CA GLY A 282 -6.62 18.77 -14.20
C GLY A 282 -6.24 18.79 -12.72
N ALA A 283 -4.96 18.99 -12.42
CA ALA A 283 -4.44 19.07 -11.05
C ALA A 283 -5.01 20.29 -10.31
N LEU A 284 -5.01 21.47 -10.94
CA LEU A 284 -5.57 22.71 -10.39
C LEU A 284 -7.07 22.60 -10.13
N SER A 285 -7.80 21.95 -11.03
CA SER A 285 -9.24 21.67 -10.82
C SER A 285 -9.45 20.81 -9.58
N TRP A 286 -8.66 19.74 -9.44
CA TRP A 286 -8.73 18.88 -8.25
C TRP A 286 -8.34 19.63 -6.98
N TYR A 287 -7.23 20.38 -6.98
CA TYR A 287 -6.77 21.16 -5.81
C TYR A 287 -7.85 22.11 -5.30
N ARG A 288 -8.66 22.70 -6.18
CA ARG A 288 -9.75 23.61 -5.79
C ARG A 288 -11.00 22.88 -5.28
N SER A 289 -11.16 21.61 -5.63
CA SER A 289 -12.37 20.83 -5.34
C SER A 289 -12.32 20.06 -4.03
N ILE A 290 -11.12 19.81 -3.51
CA ILE A 290 -10.91 19.04 -2.29
C ILE A 290 -11.16 19.90 -1.05
N ASN A 291 -11.51 19.24 0.05
CA ASN A 291 -11.62 19.82 1.38
C ASN A 291 -11.06 18.84 2.41
N ALA A 292 -11.07 19.21 3.69
CA ALA A 292 -10.49 18.37 4.75
C ALA A 292 -11.10 16.96 4.84
N ASP A 293 -12.36 16.76 4.44
CA ASP A 293 -13.02 15.46 4.48
C ASP A 293 -12.83 14.63 3.21
N THR A 294 -12.47 15.28 2.10
CA THR A 294 -12.33 14.66 0.79
C THR A 294 -10.90 14.67 0.27
N VAL A 295 -9.94 15.22 1.00
CA VAL A 295 -8.54 15.18 0.60
C VAL A 295 -7.98 13.78 0.81
N TRP A 296 -7.24 13.31 -0.18
CA TRP A 296 -6.43 12.12 -0.05
C TRP A 296 -5.19 12.31 -0.91
N THR A 297 -4.04 11.86 -0.40
CA THR A 297 -2.85 11.70 -1.24
C THR A 297 -2.58 10.22 -1.35
N MET A 298 -2.36 9.71 -2.56
CA MET A 298 -2.11 8.29 -2.84
C MET A 298 -0.80 7.74 -2.22
N SER A 299 -0.19 8.43 -1.24
CA SER A 299 1.06 8.10 -0.57
C SER A 299 0.95 8.39 0.92
N ALA A 300 1.04 7.34 1.75
CA ALA A 300 1.01 7.48 3.20
C ALA A 300 2.22 8.29 3.70
N TYR A 301 3.36 8.25 3.01
CA TYR A 301 4.51 9.05 3.39
C TYR A 301 4.28 10.54 3.19
N THR A 302 3.63 10.89 2.07
CA THR A 302 3.23 12.28 1.81
C THR A 302 2.23 12.73 2.87
N ASN A 303 1.17 11.95 3.11
CA ASN A 303 0.20 12.26 4.18
C ASN A 303 0.89 12.47 5.52
N PHE A 304 1.72 11.51 5.95
CA PHE A 304 2.34 11.53 7.28
C PHE A 304 3.31 12.71 7.42
N LEU A 305 4.13 12.94 6.40
CA LEU A 305 5.09 14.05 6.40
C LEU A 305 4.37 15.40 6.39
N THR A 306 3.29 15.53 5.62
CA THR A 306 2.47 16.75 5.57
C THR A 306 1.82 17.04 6.91
N GLU A 307 1.26 16.04 7.58
CA GLU A 307 0.56 16.23 8.85
C GLU A 307 1.50 16.42 10.04
N PHE A 308 2.62 15.69 10.10
CA PHE A 308 3.47 15.59 11.29
C PHE A 308 4.91 16.09 11.12
N GLY A 309 5.27 16.52 9.90
CA GLY A 309 6.58 17.08 9.59
C GLY A 309 7.74 16.10 9.73
N LEU A 310 8.94 16.63 9.50
CA LEU A 310 10.18 15.86 9.57
C LEU A 310 10.45 15.29 10.96
N ILE A 311 10.05 15.98 12.03
CA ILE A 311 10.26 15.50 13.41
C ILE A 311 9.41 14.25 13.65
N GLY A 312 8.12 14.29 13.31
CA GLY A 312 7.23 13.14 13.44
C GLY A 312 7.72 11.96 12.59
N PHE A 313 8.11 12.24 11.34
CA PHE A 313 8.62 11.24 10.41
C PHE A 313 9.90 10.56 10.93
N ALA A 314 10.88 11.36 11.37
CA ALA A 314 12.13 10.85 11.94
C ALA A 314 11.86 10.01 13.19
N LEU A 315 11.00 10.48 14.09
CA LEU A 315 10.64 9.76 15.31
C LEU A 315 9.99 8.41 15.01
N PHE A 316 9.08 8.35 14.03
CA PHE A 316 8.47 7.10 13.59
C PHE A 316 9.53 6.09 13.14
N PHE A 317 10.46 6.50 12.26
CA PHE A 317 11.54 5.62 11.80
C PHE A 317 12.51 5.22 12.90
N THR A 318 12.91 6.16 13.77
CA THR A 318 13.80 5.87 14.89
C THR A 318 13.18 4.84 15.84
N ILE A 319 11.88 4.98 16.15
CA ILE A 319 11.19 4.01 17.01
C ILE A 319 11.05 2.66 16.29
N ALA A 320 10.55 2.64 15.06
CA ALA A 320 10.32 1.39 14.33
C ALA A 320 11.62 0.63 14.08
N PHE A 321 12.66 1.29 13.56
CA PHE A 321 13.95 0.66 13.29
C PHE A 321 14.75 0.39 14.54
N GLY A 322 14.68 1.26 15.56
CA GLY A 322 15.28 0.99 16.85
C GLY A 322 14.69 -0.26 17.51
N PHE A 323 13.37 -0.45 17.39
CA PHE A 323 12.69 -1.64 17.89
C PHE A 323 13.10 -2.90 17.11
N ILE A 324 13.07 -2.86 15.78
CA ILE A 324 13.52 -3.99 14.95
C ILE A 324 15.00 -4.32 15.24
N HIS A 325 15.88 -3.33 15.28
CA HIS A 325 17.31 -3.54 15.53
C HIS A 325 17.59 -4.16 16.91
N ARG A 326 16.78 -3.84 17.93
CA ARG A 326 16.93 -4.38 19.28
C ARG A 326 16.56 -5.85 19.38
N TYR A 327 15.53 -6.29 18.65
CA TYR A 327 14.94 -7.63 18.79
C TYR A 327 15.19 -8.55 17.60
N HIS A 328 15.73 -8.04 16.48
CA HIS A 328 15.92 -8.81 15.26
C HIS A 328 17.23 -8.47 14.56
N ARG A 329 17.89 -9.49 14.00
CA ARG A 329 19.10 -9.31 13.21
C ARG A 329 18.76 -8.98 11.76
N TRP A 330 19.29 -7.87 11.28
CA TRP A 330 19.13 -7.46 9.88
C TRP A 330 19.69 -8.51 8.94
N ASN A 331 18.81 -9.07 8.12
CA ASN A 331 19.15 -10.02 7.09
C ASN A 331 18.52 -9.59 5.75
N LYS A 332 18.82 -10.38 4.72
CA LYS A 332 18.32 -10.11 3.36
C LYS A 332 16.79 -10.04 3.30
N LEU A 333 16.08 -10.91 4.03
CA LEU A 333 14.62 -10.91 4.08
C LEU A 333 14.09 -9.62 4.71
N THR A 334 14.67 -9.19 5.83
CA THR A 334 14.27 -7.95 6.51
C THR A 334 14.41 -6.73 5.62
N ILE A 335 15.54 -6.60 4.93
CA ILE A 335 15.79 -5.46 4.03
C ILE A 335 14.79 -5.47 2.87
N VAL A 336 14.60 -6.63 2.22
CA VAL A 336 13.68 -6.73 1.09
C VAL A 336 12.24 -6.51 1.52
N TRP A 337 11.81 -7.03 2.68
CA TRP A 337 10.48 -6.79 3.21
C TRP A 337 10.28 -5.31 3.53
N LEU A 338 11.27 -4.65 4.15
CA LEU A 338 11.20 -3.21 4.40
C LEU A 338 11.05 -2.41 3.10
N LEU A 339 11.86 -2.72 2.08
CA LEU A 339 11.78 -2.06 0.78
C LEU A 339 10.43 -2.31 0.09
N LEU A 340 9.88 -3.51 0.22
CA LEU A 340 8.55 -3.84 -0.29
C LEU A 340 7.47 -3.03 0.43
N VAL A 341 7.51 -2.94 1.76
CA VAL A 341 6.59 -2.10 2.54
C VAL A 341 6.73 -0.63 2.13
N MET A 342 7.96 -0.13 1.99
CA MET A 342 8.21 1.22 1.48
C MET A 342 7.58 1.47 0.11
N TYR A 343 7.78 0.55 -0.82
CA TYR A 343 7.15 0.64 -2.13
C TYR A 343 5.61 0.67 -2.05
N LEU A 344 5.02 -0.19 -1.22
CA LEU A 344 3.56 -0.30 -1.08
C LEU A 344 2.93 0.98 -0.50
N TYR A 345 3.53 1.57 0.54
CA TYR A 345 3.01 2.81 1.16
C TYR A 345 3.28 4.08 0.34
N VAL A 346 4.23 4.08 -0.59
CA VAL A 346 4.33 5.16 -1.60
C VAL A 346 3.09 5.20 -2.48
N GLN A 347 2.42 4.06 -2.65
CA GLN A 347 1.24 3.91 -3.51
C GLN A 347 -0.08 3.77 -2.75
N PHE A 348 -0.05 3.89 -1.43
CA PHE A 348 -1.22 3.68 -0.58
C PHE A 348 -1.28 4.73 0.50
N GLU A 349 -2.45 5.31 0.69
CA GLU A 349 -2.65 6.52 1.51
C GLU A 349 -2.91 6.26 2.99
N GLY A 350 -3.38 5.06 3.34
CA GLY A 350 -3.85 4.77 4.69
C GLY A 350 -2.76 4.34 5.66
N TYR A 351 -2.70 4.98 6.83
CA TYR A 351 -1.82 4.58 7.94
C TYR A 351 -2.23 3.25 8.58
N ALA A 352 -3.54 2.96 8.60
CA ALA A 352 -4.12 1.83 9.30
C ALA A 352 -3.85 0.46 8.64
N PHE A 353 -3.22 0.45 7.47
CA PHE A 353 -2.92 -0.81 6.79
C PHE A 353 -1.96 -1.66 7.62
N ALA A 354 -2.21 -2.96 7.66
CA ALA A 354 -1.55 -3.84 8.62
C ALA A 354 -0.11 -4.24 8.24
N ALA A 355 0.43 -3.81 7.09
CA ALA A 355 1.74 -4.26 6.63
C ALA A 355 2.91 -3.83 7.53
N ILE A 356 2.95 -2.56 7.96
CA ILE A 356 3.97 -2.08 8.92
C ILE A 356 3.86 -2.83 10.27
N PRO A 357 2.69 -2.86 10.95
CA PRO A 357 2.61 -3.54 12.23
C PRO A 357 2.85 -5.05 12.10
N LEU A 358 2.40 -5.70 11.03
CA LEU A 358 2.72 -7.11 10.76
C LEU A 358 4.23 -7.33 10.62
N MET A 359 4.93 -6.46 9.89
CA MET A 359 6.39 -6.53 9.74
C MET A 359 7.11 -6.36 11.07
N ILE A 360 6.78 -5.32 11.84
CA ILE A 360 7.39 -5.07 13.14
C ILE A 360 7.15 -6.26 14.07
N TRP A 361 5.91 -6.72 14.18
CA TRP A 361 5.55 -7.82 15.06
C TRP A 361 6.23 -9.13 14.65
N ALA A 362 6.12 -9.53 13.39
CA ALA A 362 6.67 -10.79 12.91
C ALA A 362 8.20 -10.86 13.01
N LEU A 363 8.89 -9.75 12.76
CA LEU A 363 10.36 -9.70 12.86
C LEU A 363 10.85 -9.70 14.30
N THR A 364 10.12 -9.07 15.22
CA THR A 364 10.55 -8.97 16.64
C THR A 364 10.11 -10.13 17.51
N ARG A 365 9.14 -10.92 17.06
CA ARG A 365 8.61 -12.10 17.78
C ARG A 365 8.87 -13.42 17.07
N LEU A 366 9.67 -13.41 16.00
CA LEU A 366 9.93 -14.58 15.15
C LEU A 366 10.41 -15.79 15.97
N ASP A 367 11.39 -15.57 16.85
CA ASP A 367 12.06 -16.61 17.62
C ASP A 367 11.16 -17.23 18.69
N GLU A 368 10.36 -16.39 19.38
CA GLU A 368 9.34 -16.84 20.34
C GLU A 368 8.25 -17.67 19.65
N PHE A 369 8.04 -17.47 18.34
CA PHE A 369 7.06 -18.19 17.56
C PHE A 369 7.56 -19.55 17.07
N ILE A 370 8.83 -19.66 16.69
CA ILE A 370 9.41 -20.90 16.12
C ILE A 370 9.51 -22.02 17.17
N HIS A 371 9.70 -21.67 18.46
CA HIS A 371 10.03 -22.64 19.52
C HIS A 371 8.86 -23.09 20.41
N VAL A 372 7.61 -22.77 20.09
CA VAL A 372 6.47 -23.12 20.97
C VAL A 372 6.15 -24.62 20.98
N ASP A 373 6.54 -25.37 19.95
CA ASP A 373 6.22 -26.80 19.84
C ASP A 373 7.24 -27.72 20.57
N ASP A 374 8.36 -27.20 21.07
CA ASP A 374 9.39 -28.00 21.79
C ASP A 374 9.17 -28.06 23.32
N SER A 375 8.05 -27.55 23.84
CA SER A 375 7.77 -27.49 25.29
C SER A 375 6.55 -28.30 25.74
N ILE A 376 6.04 -29.17 24.86
CA ILE A 376 5.02 -30.17 25.20
C ILE A 376 5.57 -31.56 24.88
N GLU A 377 6.59 -31.97 25.64
CA GLU A 377 6.87 -33.38 25.95
C GLU A 377 6.98 -33.55 27.47
#